data_AF-A0A2V8PPS4-F1
#
_entry.id   AF-A0A2V8PPS4-F1
#
_cell.length_a   1.000
_cell.length_b   1.000
_cell.length_c   1.000
_cell.angle_alpha   90.00
_cell.angle_beta   90.00
_cell.angle_gamma   90.00
#
_symmetry.space_group_name_H-M   'P 1'
#
loop_
_entity.id
_entity.type
_entity.pdbx_description
1 polymer ?
#
loop_
_entity_poly.entity_id
_entity_poly.type
_entity_poly.pdbx_seq_one_letter_code
_entity_poly.pdbx_strand_id
1 'polypeptide(L)'
;MPNLRSLPRLLFALTIVLGFSAVCIAQRSLGNTSMDDNSSFGPVMQAYLGYLANEQEVVDDRNSRKEISAAYYHRNSNRIRALRTMAIRLVRQSGNDYVPELEAVASDELRTLFEKSPNLGALHPNAILANKFKFLATVHAGESFYLFARLDPYEQAELMKREGKSSAARSEEPTKATAAGQRVGQTAVRPRRVVPQ
;
A
#
# COMPACT_ATOMS: atom_id res chain seq x y z
N MET A 1 2.33 -49.87 50.75
CA MET A 1 3.02 -48.61 51.10
C MET A 1 3.59 -48.01 49.82
N PRO A 2 3.05 -46.90 49.30
CA PRO A 2 3.55 -46.29 48.07
C PRO A 2 4.89 -45.58 48.32
N ASN A 3 5.85 -45.79 47.40
CA ASN A 3 7.22 -45.30 47.49
C ASN A 3 7.28 -43.75 47.42
N LEU A 4 7.58 -43.10 48.55
CA LEU A 4 7.72 -41.64 48.69
C LEU A 4 8.87 -41.00 47.90
N ARG A 5 9.65 -41.77 47.12
CA ARG A 5 10.83 -41.28 46.38
C ARG A 5 10.50 -40.61 45.04
N SER A 6 9.26 -40.69 44.55
CA SER A 6 8.84 -40.10 43.27
C SER A 6 8.17 -38.72 43.39
N LEU A 7 7.80 -38.30 44.60
CA LEU A 7 7.15 -37.01 44.90
C LEU A 7 7.88 -35.77 44.37
N PRO A 8 9.22 -35.62 44.50
CA PRO A 8 9.88 -34.42 44.00
C PRO A 8 9.97 -34.38 42.47
N ARG A 9 9.99 -35.55 41.81
CA ARG A 9 10.02 -35.66 40.34
C ARG A 9 8.65 -35.34 39.72
N LEU A 10 7.57 -35.67 40.43
CA LEU A 10 6.20 -35.39 40.00
C LEU A 10 5.83 -33.91 40.20
N LEU A 11 6.30 -33.28 41.28
CA LEU A 11 6.17 -31.84 41.51
C LEU A 11 6.93 -31.01 40.46
N PHE A 12 8.12 -31.44 40.05
CA PHE A 12 8.92 -30.74 39.03
C PHE A 12 8.27 -30.83 37.63
N ALA A 13 7.70 -31.98 37.28
CA ALA A 13 6.95 -32.14 36.03
C ALA A 13 5.68 -31.27 36.00
N LEU A 14 4.98 -31.15 37.12
CA LEU A 14 3.78 -30.30 37.23
C LEU A 14 4.10 -28.82 37.03
N THR A 15 5.23 -28.33 37.55
CA THR A 15 5.67 -26.94 37.36
C THR A 15 6.01 -26.60 35.90
N ILE A 16 6.55 -27.55 35.13
CA ILE A 16 6.86 -27.33 33.71
C ILE A 16 5.56 -27.26 32.88
N VAL A 17 4.56 -28.09 33.19
CA VAL A 17 3.27 -28.08 32.48
C VAL A 17 2.44 -26.83 32.82
N LEU A 18 2.48 -26.35 34.06
CA LEU A 18 1.84 -25.09 34.46
C LEU A 18 2.56 -23.84 33.90
N GLY A 19 3.88 -23.89 33.72
CA GLY A 19 4.64 -22.80 33.09
C GLY A 19 4.33 -22.63 31.59
N PHE A 20 4.12 -23.72 30.85
CA PHE A 20 3.82 -23.67 29.41
C PHE A 20 2.39 -23.22 29.09
N SER A 21 1.43 -23.42 29.99
CA SER A 21 0.04 -23.00 29.77
C SER A 21 -0.16 -21.48 29.90
N ALA A 22 0.68 -20.79 30.67
CA ALA A 22 0.62 -19.34 30.80
C ALA A 22 1.12 -18.58 29.55
N VAL A 23 2.07 -19.15 28.80
CA VAL A 23 2.61 -18.51 27.58
C VAL A 23 1.62 -18.58 26.40
N CYS A 24 0.83 -19.65 26.32
CA CYS A 24 -0.14 -19.82 25.23
C CYS A 24 -1.40 -18.94 25.37
N ILE A 25 -1.74 -18.48 26.57
CA ILE A 25 -2.90 -17.60 26.79
C ILE A 25 -2.56 -16.14 26.47
N ALA A 26 -1.32 -15.71 26.72
CA ALA A 26 -0.88 -14.34 26.42
C ALA A 26 -0.88 -14.00 24.92
N GLN A 27 -0.76 -15.00 24.03
CA GLN A 27 -0.79 -14.79 22.58
C GLN A 27 -2.21 -14.63 22.00
N ARG A 28 -3.27 -14.98 22.74
CA ARG A 28 -4.67 -14.79 22.27
C ARG A 28 -5.25 -13.40 22.53
N SER A 29 -4.59 -12.58 23.36
CA SER A 29 -5.09 -11.24 23.73
C SER A 29 -4.62 -10.10 22.80
N LEU A 30 -3.82 -10.39 21.77
CA LEU A 30 -3.39 -9.40 20.77
C LEU A 30 -4.38 -9.25 19.59
N GLY A 31 -5.57 -9.85 19.68
CA GLY A 31 -6.55 -9.88 18.59
C GLY A 31 -7.56 -8.72 18.55
N ASN A 32 -7.66 -7.87 19.59
CA ASN A 32 -8.81 -6.95 19.75
C ASN A 32 -8.46 -5.47 20.05
N THR A 33 -7.22 -5.00 19.84
CA THR A 33 -6.80 -3.62 20.19
C THR A 33 -6.69 -2.64 19.01
N SER A 34 -7.43 -2.81 17.91
CA SER A 34 -7.18 -2.01 16.68
C SER A 34 -8.37 -1.23 16.11
N MET A 35 -9.48 -1.14 16.84
CA MET A 35 -10.59 -0.22 16.49
C MET A 35 -10.66 1.05 17.36
N ASP A 36 -10.18 1.02 18.61
CA ASP A 36 -10.49 2.07 19.60
C ASP A 36 -9.49 3.24 19.66
N ASP A 37 -8.27 3.11 19.15
CA ASP A 37 -7.28 4.20 19.18
C ASP A 37 -7.26 5.00 17.86
N ASN A 38 -8.42 5.25 17.27
CA ASN A 38 -8.51 6.13 16.10
C ASN A 38 -8.36 7.61 16.50
N SER A 39 -8.63 7.94 17.78
CA SER A 39 -8.56 9.31 18.31
C SER A 39 -7.14 9.89 18.34
N SER A 40 -6.09 9.06 18.26
CA SER A 40 -4.70 9.51 18.23
C SER A 40 -4.23 9.98 16.85
N PHE A 41 -5.01 9.73 15.80
CA PHE A 41 -4.70 10.21 14.45
C PHE A 41 -5.27 11.59 14.18
N GLY A 42 -4.70 12.32 13.20
CA GLY A 42 -5.24 13.60 12.78
C GLY A 42 -6.52 13.44 11.93
N PRO A 43 -7.15 14.56 11.55
CA PRO A 43 -8.47 14.55 10.92
C PRO A 43 -8.51 13.83 9.57
N VAL A 44 -7.43 13.87 8.77
CA VAL A 44 -7.38 13.23 7.45
C VAL A 44 -7.36 11.72 7.60
N MET A 45 -6.48 11.20 8.47
CA MET A 45 -6.43 9.77 8.74
C MET A 45 -7.68 9.26 9.44
N GLN A 46 -8.28 10.04 10.36
CA GLN A 46 -9.56 9.70 10.97
C GLN A 46 -10.67 9.57 9.92
N ALA A 47 -10.76 10.52 8.97
CA ALA A 47 -11.73 10.44 7.88
C ALA A 47 -11.50 9.20 7.01
N TYR A 48 -10.25 8.87 6.69
CA TYR A 48 -9.91 7.66 5.95
C TYR A 48 -10.30 6.38 6.69
N LEU A 49 -10.01 6.29 7.99
CA LEU A 49 -10.41 5.14 8.81
C LEU A 49 -11.93 5.01 8.95
N GLY A 50 -12.63 6.15 9.02
CA GLY A 50 -14.10 6.20 9.01
C GLY A 50 -14.68 5.70 7.68
N TYR A 51 -14.10 6.13 6.55
CA TYR A 51 -14.46 5.60 5.23
C TYR A 51 -14.30 4.07 5.17
N LEU A 52 -13.17 3.53 5.61
CA LEU A 52 -12.95 2.07 5.64
C LEU A 52 -13.93 1.33 6.57
N ALA A 53 -14.35 1.96 7.66
CA ALA A 53 -15.37 1.39 8.56
C ALA A 53 -16.74 1.31 7.87
N ASN A 54 -17.13 2.37 7.15
CA ASN A 54 -18.36 2.39 6.38
C ASN A 54 -18.34 1.34 5.25
N GLU A 55 -17.21 1.15 4.57
CA GLU A 55 -17.05 0.10 3.56
C GLU A 55 -17.22 -1.30 4.16
N GLN A 56 -16.72 -1.54 5.39
CA GLN A 56 -16.93 -2.81 6.09
C GLN A 56 -18.40 -3.02 6.41
N GLU A 57 -19.10 -1.98 6.87
CA GLU A 57 -20.54 -2.05 7.17
C GLU A 57 -21.36 -2.43 5.93
N VAL A 58 -21.03 -1.88 4.76
CA VAL A 58 -21.69 -2.24 3.49
C VAL A 58 -21.46 -3.72 3.15
N VAL A 59 -20.23 -4.21 3.33
CA VAL A 59 -19.90 -5.63 3.08
C VAL A 59 -20.65 -6.54 4.07
N ASP A 60 -20.73 -6.14 5.34
CA ASP A 60 -21.43 -6.87 6.39
C ASP A 60 -22.95 -6.92 6.14
N ASP A 61 -23.57 -5.79 5.76
CA ASP A 61 -25.00 -5.70 5.44
C ASP A 61 -25.35 -6.63 4.26
N ARG A 62 -24.60 -6.56 3.16
CA ARG A 62 -24.83 -7.42 1.99
C ARG A 62 -24.65 -8.90 2.30
N ASN A 63 -23.70 -9.24 3.17
CA ASN A 63 -23.52 -10.63 3.63
C ASN A 63 -24.71 -11.09 4.48
N SER A 64 -25.20 -10.24 5.38
CA SER A 64 -26.36 -10.54 6.23
C SER A 64 -27.64 -10.81 5.40
N ARG A 65 -27.80 -10.08 4.29
CA ARG A 65 -28.87 -10.24 3.30
C ARG A 65 -28.63 -11.40 2.32
N LYS A 66 -27.48 -12.08 2.40
CA LYS A 66 -27.05 -13.17 1.50
C LYS A 66 -26.98 -12.74 0.03
N GLU A 67 -26.66 -11.47 -0.23
CA GLU A 67 -26.52 -10.92 -1.58
C GLU A 67 -25.15 -11.18 -2.20
N ILE A 68 -24.20 -11.62 -1.38
CA ILE A 68 -22.82 -11.90 -1.78
C ILE A 68 -22.40 -13.28 -1.31
N SER A 69 -21.43 -13.87 -2.00
CA SER A 69 -20.85 -15.14 -1.59
C SER A 69 -19.93 -14.96 -0.37
N ALA A 70 -19.75 -16.03 0.41
CA ALA A 70 -18.80 -16.04 1.52
C ALA A 70 -17.36 -15.71 1.06
N ALA A 71 -16.96 -16.21 -0.12
CA ALA A 71 -15.66 -15.90 -0.71
C ALA A 71 -15.50 -14.40 -0.99
N TYR A 72 -16.53 -13.75 -1.56
CA TYR A 72 -16.54 -12.31 -1.77
C TYR A 72 -16.47 -11.55 -0.45
N TYR A 73 -17.27 -11.93 0.54
CA TYR A 73 -17.26 -11.32 1.87
C TYR A 73 -15.86 -11.37 2.52
N HIS A 74 -15.25 -12.55 2.55
CA HIS A 74 -13.93 -12.72 3.16
C HIS A 74 -12.85 -11.92 2.43
N ARG A 75 -12.82 -11.96 1.09
CA ARG A 75 -11.87 -11.20 0.29
C ARG A 75 -11.99 -9.69 0.53
N ASN A 76 -13.20 -9.14 0.48
CA ASN A 76 -13.40 -7.70 0.67
C ASN A 76 -13.10 -7.25 2.11
N SER A 77 -13.53 -8.01 3.12
CA SER A 77 -13.20 -7.71 4.51
C SER A 77 -11.68 -7.74 4.77
N ASN A 78 -11.00 -8.72 4.15
CA ASN A 78 -9.55 -8.83 4.22
C ASN A 78 -8.84 -7.69 3.49
N ARG A 79 -9.36 -7.25 2.33
CA ARG A 79 -8.88 -6.07 1.59
C ARG A 79 -8.97 -4.81 2.45
N ILE A 80 -10.12 -4.57 3.09
CA ILE A 80 -10.34 -3.42 4.00
C ILE A 80 -9.33 -3.46 5.16
N ARG A 81 -9.11 -4.64 5.74
CA ARG A 81 -8.09 -4.83 6.79
C ARG A 81 -6.67 -4.52 6.29
N ALA A 82 -6.34 -4.93 5.07
CA ALA A 82 -5.03 -4.66 4.46
C ALA A 82 -4.81 -3.16 4.25
N LEU A 83 -5.81 -2.45 3.71
CA LEU A 83 -5.81 -0.99 3.54
C LEU A 83 -5.61 -0.27 4.87
N ARG A 84 -6.41 -0.62 5.89
CA ARG A 84 -6.32 -0.06 7.25
C ARG A 84 -4.91 -0.23 7.82
N THR A 85 -4.36 -1.43 7.73
CA THR A 85 -3.02 -1.75 8.23
C THR A 85 -1.95 -0.88 7.58
N MET A 86 -2.05 -0.65 6.27
CA MET A 86 -1.07 0.14 5.54
C MET A 86 -1.19 1.64 5.79
N ALA A 87 -2.41 2.17 5.83
CA ALA A 87 -2.62 3.58 6.16
C ALA A 87 -2.06 3.91 7.55
N ILE A 88 -2.37 3.08 8.56
CA ILE A 88 -1.81 3.22 9.91
C ILE A 88 -0.28 3.18 9.89
N ARG A 89 0.30 2.22 9.14
CA ARG A 89 1.75 2.11 9.01
C ARG A 89 2.35 3.38 8.39
N LEU A 90 1.79 3.90 7.30
CA LEU A 90 2.31 5.09 6.61
C LEU A 90 2.29 6.33 7.52
N VAL A 91 1.16 6.57 8.19
CA VAL A 91 1.00 7.74 9.08
C VAL A 91 1.94 7.64 10.28
N ARG A 92 2.03 6.45 10.91
CA ARG A 92 2.95 6.24 12.04
C ARG A 92 4.42 6.35 11.66
N GLN A 93 4.79 5.88 10.47
CA GLN A 93 6.19 5.92 10.01
C GLN A 93 6.60 7.32 9.55
N SER A 94 5.71 8.07 8.93
CA SER A 94 6.01 9.43 8.44
C SER A 94 5.82 10.51 9.51
N GLY A 95 4.98 10.26 10.52
CA GLY A 95 4.51 11.30 11.42
C GLY A 95 3.59 12.33 10.74
N ASN A 96 3.16 12.06 9.50
CA ASN A 96 2.29 12.93 8.72
C ASN A 96 0.90 12.30 8.64
N ASP A 97 -0.14 13.11 8.87
CA ASP A 97 -1.56 12.71 8.78
C ASP A 97 -2.03 12.45 7.35
N TYR A 98 -1.17 12.65 6.37
CA TYR A 98 -1.45 12.37 4.97
C TYR A 98 -1.56 10.87 4.68
N VAL A 99 -2.68 10.49 4.04
CA VAL A 99 -2.92 9.14 3.50
C VAL A 99 -3.07 9.27 1.98
N PRO A 100 -2.20 8.65 1.17
CA PRO A 100 -2.36 8.64 -0.28
C PRO A 100 -3.59 7.80 -0.68
N GLU A 101 -4.03 7.93 -1.92
CA GLU A 101 -5.04 7.02 -2.48
C GLU A 101 -4.47 5.59 -2.54
N LEU A 102 -4.93 4.73 -1.63
CA LEU A 102 -4.45 3.36 -1.50
C LEU A 102 -5.33 2.38 -2.27
N GLU A 103 -4.67 1.47 -3.00
CA GLU A 103 -5.28 0.36 -3.71
C GLU A 103 -4.71 -0.96 -3.18
N ALA A 104 -5.59 -1.91 -2.85
CA ALA A 104 -5.20 -3.24 -2.39
C ALA A 104 -5.81 -4.29 -3.31
N VAL A 105 -4.96 -5.02 -4.03
CA VAL A 105 -5.38 -6.01 -5.03
C VAL A 105 -4.78 -7.38 -4.74
N ALA A 106 -5.57 -8.42 -4.94
CA ALA A 106 -5.07 -9.79 -4.98
C ALA A 106 -4.27 -10.03 -6.27
N SER A 107 -3.53 -11.13 -6.35
CA SER A 107 -2.69 -11.45 -7.52
C SER A 107 -3.50 -11.62 -8.81
N ASP A 108 -4.70 -12.21 -8.71
CA ASP A 108 -5.66 -12.38 -9.80
C ASP A 108 -6.33 -11.06 -10.23
N GLU A 109 -6.27 -10.03 -9.39
CA GLU A 109 -6.90 -8.73 -9.61
C GLU A 109 -5.95 -7.67 -10.17
N LEU A 110 -4.65 -7.96 -10.34
CA LEU A 110 -3.67 -7.00 -10.85
C LEU A 110 -4.04 -6.40 -12.21
N ARG A 111 -4.78 -7.15 -13.02
CA ARG A 111 -5.25 -6.69 -14.33
C ARG A 111 -6.28 -5.55 -14.27
N THR A 112 -6.84 -5.29 -13.08
CA THR A 112 -7.72 -4.14 -12.86
C THR A 112 -6.94 -2.81 -12.79
N LEU A 113 -5.68 -2.86 -12.34
CA LEU A 113 -4.81 -1.68 -12.23
C LEU A 113 -3.85 -1.55 -13.40
N PHE A 114 -3.42 -2.67 -13.97
CA PHE A 114 -2.39 -2.73 -15.00
C PHE A 114 -2.86 -3.48 -16.23
N GLU A 115 -2.67 -2.91 -17.42
CA GLU A 115 -2.93 -3.61 -18.69
C GLU A 115 -2.12 -4.90 -18.80
N LYS A 116 -0.86 -4.86 -18.35
CA LYS A 116 0.05 -6.00 -18.23
C LYS A 116 0.43 -6.19 -16.77
N SER A 117 0.15 -7.38 -16.22
CA SER A 117 0.49 -7.70 -14.84
C SER A 117 2.00 -7.56 -14.59
N PRO A 118 2.42 -6.83 -13.55
CA PRO A 118 3.82 -6.71 -13.21
C PRO A 118 4.37 -8.02 -12.65
N ASN A 119 5.69 -8.20 -12.72
CA ASN A 119 6.35 -9.33 -12.07
C ASN A 119 6.39 -9.11 -10.55
N LEU A 120 5.50 -9.78 -9.83
CA LEU A 120 5.35 -9.65 -8.38
C LEU A 120 6.62 -10.04 -7.59
N GLY A 121 7.44 -10.96 -8.11
CA GLY A 121 8.68 -11.38 -7.46
C GLY A 121 9.80 -10.34 -7.53
N ALA A 122 9.69 -9.35 -8.43
CA ALA A 122 10.66 -8.27 -8.61
C ALA A 122 10.17 -6.94 -8.01
N LEU A 123 9.02 -6.92 -7.32
CA LEU A 123 8.50 -5.69 -6.72
C LEU A 123 9.22 -5.37 -5.40
N HIS A 124 9.82 -4.20 -5.37
CA HIS A 124 10.44 -3.64 -4.18
C HIS A 124 9.62 -2.44 -3.68
N PRO A 125 9.53 -2.21 -2.36
CA PRO A 125 8.87 -1.03 -1.82
C PRO A 125 9.36 0.26 -2.49
N ASN A 126 8.44 1.17 -2.77
CA ASN A 126 8.62 2.41 -3.55
C ASN A 126 8.90 2.24 -5.04
N ALA A 127 8.85 1.02 -5.59
CA ALA A 127 8.88 0.83 -7.04
C ALA A 127 7.69 1.55 -7.70
N ILE A 128 7.94 2.29 -8.77
CA ILE A 128 6.91 3.02 -9.52
C ILE A 128 6.53 2.18 -10.74
N LEU A 129 5.23 1.98 -10.92
CA LEU A 129 4.64 1.19 -11.98
C LEU A 129 3.74 2.07 -12.85
N ALA A 130 3.93 1.95 -14.17
CA ALA A 130 3.14 2.63 -15.18
C ALA A 130 3.03 4.16 -14.97
N ASN A 131 4.02 4.78 -14.30
CA ASN A 131 4.04 6.19 -13.91
C ASN A 131 2.78 6.65 -13.14
N LYS A 132 2.06 5.72 -12.50
CA LYS A 132 0.77 5.94 -11.84
C LYS A 132 0.67 5.37 -10.44
N PHE A 133 1.34 4.24 -10.19
CA PHE A 133 1.24 3.53 -8.93
C PHE A 133 2.61 3.35 -8.29
N LYS A 134 2.72 3.60 -6.99
CA LYS A 134 3.89 3.32 -6.16
C LYS A 134 3.58 2.08 -5.35
N PHE A 135 4.33 1.00 -5.54
CA PHE A 135 4.19 -0.21 -4.72
C PHE A 135 4.67 0.07 -3.31
N LEU A 136 3.87 -0.29 -2.31
CA LEU A 136 4.16 -0.05 -0.91
C LEU A 136 4.68 -1.31 -0.23
N ALA A 137 3.86 -2.36 -0.24
CA ALA A 137 4.14 -3.61 0.45
C ALA A 137 3.16 -4.71 0.01
N THR A 138 3.50 -5.93 0.39
CA THR A 138 2.56 -7.04 0.46
C THR A 138 2.02 -7.14 1.89
N VAL A 139 0.70 -7.23 2.06
CA VAL A 139 0.05 -7.44 3.36
C VAL A 139 -0.70 -8.76 3.35
N HIS A 140 -0.50 -9.56 4.38
CA HIS A 140 -1.20 -10.83 4.57
C HIS A 140 -2.38 -10.62 5.52
N ALA A 141 -3.58 -10.72 4.99
CA ALA A 141 -4.83 -10.66 5.73
C ALA A 141 -5.73 -11.79 5.24
N GLY A 142 -5.51 -13.03 5.69
CA GLY A 142 -6.20 -14.21 5.16
C GLY A 142 -5.72 -14.65 3.77
N GLU A 143 -5.56 -13.72 2.83
CA GLU A 143 -4.83 -13.87 1.56
C GLU A 143 -3.78 -12.75 1.39
N SER A 144 -2.97 -12.83 0.33
CA SER A 144 -1.93 -11.84 0.03
C SER A 144 -2.49 -10.70 -0.82
N PHE A 145 -2.42 -9.48 -0.29
CA PHE A 145 -2.74 -8.26 -1.03
C PHE A 145 -1.46 -7.50 -1.38
N TYR A 146 -1.39 -7.02 -2.61
CA TYR A 146 -0.35 -6.11 -3.09
C TYR A 146 -0.90 -4.69 -2.99
N LEU A 147 -0.21 -3.85 -2.22
CA LEU A 147 -0.69 -2.52 -1.89
C LEU A 147 0.07 -1.47 -2.69
N PHE A 148 -0.69 -0.56 -3.28
CA PHE A 148 -0.19 0.52 -4.11
C PHE A 148 -0.74 1.85 -3.60
N ALA A 149 0.07 2.90 -3.72
CA ALA A 149 -0.41 4.27 -3.64
C ALA A 149 -0.51 4.83 -5.07
N ARG A 150 -1.62 5.48 -5.41
CA ARG A 150 -1.69 6.29 -6.63
C ARG A 150 -0.79 7.52 -6.45
N LEU A 151 0.02 7.80 -7.47
CA LEU A 151 0.84 9.00 -7.48
C LEU A 151 -0.06 10.21 -7.70
N ASP A 152 0.18 11.28 -6.96
CA ASP A 152 -0.53 12.53 -7.19
C ASP A 152 -0.10 13.19 -8.52
N PRO A 153 -0.87 14.14 -9.08
CA PRO A 153 -0.55 14.78 -10.35
C PRO A 153 0.83 15.47 -10.38
N TYR A 154 1.32 15.94 -9.24
CA TYR A 154 2.61 16.63 -9.15
C TYR A 154 3.77 15.64 -9.15
N GLU A 155 3.68 14.55 -8.38
CA GLU A 155 4.61 13.42 -8.41
C GLU A 155 4.71 12.84 -9.83
N GLN A 156 3.59 12.66 -10.52
CA GLN A 156 3.56 12.20 -11.91
C GLN A 156 4.28 13.19 -12.86
N ALA A 157 3.98 14.48 -12.75
CA ALA A 157 4.60 15.51 -13.59
C ALA A 157 6.12 15.61 -13.35
N GLU A 158 6.57 15.43 -12.11
CA GLU A 158 8.00 15.38 -11.80
C GLU A 158 8.70 14.19 -12.44
N LEU A 159 8.08 13.01 -12.42
CA LEU A 159 8.64 11.81 -13.04
C LEU A 159 8.76 11.97 -14.55
N MET A 160 7.71 12.47 -15.20
CA MET A 160 7.73 12.75 -16.65
C MET A 160 8.82 13.76 -17.03
N LYS A 161 9.06 14.78 -16.19
CA LYS A 161 10.16 15.74 -16.40
C LYS A 161 11.53 15.08 -16.24
N ARG A 162 11.70 14.17 -15.28
CA ARG A 162 12.96 13.46 -15.05
C ARG A 162 13.27 12.49 -16.19
N GLU A 163 12.26 11.76 -16.68
CA GLU A 163 12.39 10.88 -17.85
C GLU A 163 12.75 11.66 -19.11
N GLY A 164 12.08 12.78 -19.39
CA GLY A 164 12.41 13.62 -20.55
C GLY A 164 13.84 14.19 -20.51
N LYS A 165 14.34 14.55 -19.32
CA LYS A 165 15.72 15.05 -19.14
C LYS A 165 16.77 13.94 -19.24
N SER A 166 16.49 12.74 -18.75
CA SER A 166 17.44 11.61 -18.85
C SER A 166 17.55 11.08 -20.28
N SER A 167 16.48 11.17 -21.08
CA SER A 167 16.54 10.90 -22.52
C SER A 167 17.31 11.96 -23.31
N ALA A 168 17.21 13.25 -22.93
CA ALA A 168 17.94 14.33 -23.61
C ALA A 168 19.45 14.32 -23.28
N ALA A 169 19.83 13.97 -22.05
CA ALA A 169 21.23 13.90 -21.63
C ALA A 169 22.00 12.68 -22.21
N ARG A 170 21.30 11.72 -22.83
CA ARG A 170 21.92 10.53 -23.46
C ARG A 170 22.17 10.68 -24.95
N SER A 171 21.78 11.82 -25.55
CA SER A 171 21.94 12.11 -26.99
C SER A 171 23.07 13.08 -27.31
N GLU A 172 23.85 13.52 -26.31
CA GLU A 172 24.99 14.41 -26.50
C GLU A 172 26.30 13.71 -26.11
N GLU A 173 26.78 12.83 -26.97
CA GLU A 173 28.22 12.51 -27.04
C GLU A 173 28.80 13.19 -28.29
N PRO A 174 29.83 14.06 -28.16
CA PRO A 174 30.34 14.86 -29.26
C PRO A 174 31.50 14.15 -29.97
N THR A 175 31.30 13.73 -31.22
CA THR A 175 32.41 13.41 -32.13
C THR A 175 32.40 14.34 -33.35
N LYS A 176 33.31 15.32 -33.27
CA LYS A 176 33.90 16.17 -34.32
C LYS A 176 33.46 15.89 -35.76
N ALA A 177 32.86 16.90 -36.40
CA ALA A 177 33.12 17.21 -37.80
C ALA A 177 33.12 18.72 -38.05
N THR A 178 34.14 19.13 -38.78
CA THR A 178 34.64 20.45 -39.14
C THR A 178 33.62 21.40 -39.77
N ALA A 179 33.83 22.70 -39.56
CA ALA A 179 33.04 23.83 -40.05
C ALA A 179 32.97 23.96 -41.58
N ALA A 180 31.81 24.39 -42.10
CA ALA A 180 31.64 25.52 -43.03
C ALA A 180 30.17 25.58 -43.52
N GLY A 181 29.51 26.73 -43.41
CA GLY A 181 28.32 27.03 -44.22
C GLY A 181 27.13 27.68 -43.51
N GLN A 182 27.04 29.00 -43.62
CA GLN A 182 25.88 29.71 -44.19
C GLN A 182 24.55 29.85 -43.39
N ARG A 183 24.48 30.95 -42.63
CA ARG A 183 23.50 32.08 -42.72
C ARG A 183 21.96 31.85 -42.75
N VAL A 184 21.31 32.58 -41.81
CA VAL A 184 20.01 33.31 -41.86
C VAL A 184 18.69 32.57 -41.57
N GLY A 185 17.89 33.14 -40.64
CA GLY A 185 16.42 33.01 -40.60
C GLY A 185 15.80 33.05 -39.19
N GLN A 186 15.87 34.17 -38.47
CA GLN A 186 14.72 35.03 -38.12
C GLN A 186 13.59 34.39 -37.28
N THR A 187 13.48 34.90 -36.06
CA THR A 187 12.42 34.73 -35.06
C THR A 187 11.07 35.23 -35.59
N ALA A 188 10.10 34.33 -35.77
CA ALA A 188 8.72 34.71 -36.07
C ALA A 188 7.87 34.72 -34.79
N VAL A 189 7.66 35.92 -34.24
CA VAL A 189 6.67 36.22 -33.19
C VAL A 189 5.27 36.16 -33.80
N ARG A 190 4.38 35.36 -33.23
CA ARG A 190 3.01 35.16 -33.71
C ARG A 190 2.09 36.31 -33.27
N PRO A 191 1.36 37.00 -34.18
CA PRO A 191 0.49 38.11 -33.81
C PRO A 191 -0.83 37.67 -33.13
N ARG A 192 -1.26 38.47 -32.15
CA ARG A 192 -2.46 38.33 -31.32
C ARG A 192 -3.71 38.76 -32.10
N ARG A 193 -4.75 37.91 -32.12
CA ARG A 193 -6.04 38.16 -32.77
C ARG A 193 -6.85 39.21 -32.00
N VAL A 194 -7.33 40.25 -32.69
CA VAL A 194 -8.29 41.24 -32.16
C VAL A 194 -9.71 40.80 -32.56
N VAL A 195 -10.66 40.91 -31.64
CA VAL A 195 -12.09 40.61 -31.83
C VAL A 195 -12.82 41.92 -32.15
N PRO A 196 -13.64 42.02 -33.21
CA PRO A 196 -14.48 43.18 -33.45
C PRO A 196 -15.79 43.12 -32.65
N GLN A 197 -16.27 44.31 -32.26
CA GLN A 197 -17.55 44.56 -31.58
C GLN A 197 -18.76 44.37 -32.50
#